data_AF-A0A938P7C5-F1
#
_entry.id   AF-A0A938P7C5-F1
#
_cell.length_a   1.000
_cell.length_b   1.000
_cell.length_c   1.000
_cell.angle_alpha   90.00
_cell.angle_beta   90.00
_cell.angle_gamma   90.00
#
_symmetry.space_group_name_H-M   'P 1'
#
loop_
_entity.id
_entity.type
_entity.pdbx_description
1 polymer ?
#
loop_
_entity_poly.entity_id
_entity_poly.type
_entity_poly.pdbx_seq_one_letter_code
_entity_poly.pdbx_strand_id
1 'polypeptide(L)'
;MAYADVWSNESVQNIKLLGGMAPTCYMEQLVYDCRLLNQATEAGQPRLLRDWLVASDARLDPQAFILAPDNVIALSRTLVGAPDDYAAGKAVALKAVELLRSGREAGRVKIEEKEAGFLDAIEAAVESMPAEEGRFIEEMIAEAPAEKWLPREYGL
;
A
#
# COMPACT_ATOMS: atom_id res chain seq x y z
N MET A 1 -5.05 -6.86 -8.24
CA MET A 1 -5.79 -6.91 -9.52
C MET A 1 -6.76 -5.73 -9.73
N ALA A 2 -7.52 -5.30 -8.72
CA ALA A 2 -8.68 -4.39 -8.85
C ALA A 2 -8.53 -3.16 -9.78
N TYR A 3 -7.34 -2.58 -9.89
CA TYR A 3 -7.08 -1.42 -10.76
C TYR A 3 -5.72 -1.51 -11.45
N ALA A 4 -5.27 -2.74 -11.75
CA ALA A 4 -3.98 -2.97 -12.40
C ALA A 4 -4.11 -2.90 -13.93
N ASP A 5 -3.18 -2.22 -14.59
CA ASP A 5 -3.04 -2.23 -16.06
C ASP A 5 -2.20 -3.42 -16.55
N VAL A 6 -1.27 -3.88 -15.71
CA VAL A 6 -0.40 -5.05 -15.96
C VAL A 6 -0.45 -6.00 -14.76
N TRP A 7 -0.33 -7.29 -15.02
CA TRP A 7 -0.37 -8.33 -13.99
C TRP A 7 0.90 -9.18 -14.02
N SER A 8 1.52 -9.34 -12.84
CA SER A 8 2.85 -9.93 -12.68
C SER A 8 2.83 -11.06 -11.65
N ASN A 9 3.69 -12.06 -11.84
CA ASN A 9 3.95 -13.11 -10.85
C ASN A 9 5.10 -12.74 -9.90
N GLU A 10 5.56 -11.49 -9.91
CA GLU A 10 6.75 -10.99 -9.22
C GLU A 10 8.05 -11.64 -9.71
N SER A 11 8.31 -12.89 -9.33
CA SER A 11 9.50 -13.64 -9.73
C SER A 11 9.29 -15.15 -9.58
N VAL A 12 9.94 -15.93 -10.45
CA VAL A 12 10.01 -17.38 -10.33
C VAL A 12 11.35 -17.90 -10.85
N GLN A 13 11.92 -18.87 -10.15
CA GLN A 13 13.13 -19.55 -10.62
C GLN A 13 12.85 -20.34 -11.91
N ASN A 14 13.82 -20.36 -12.82
CA ASN A 14 13.68 -21.08 -14.09
C ASN A 14 13.94 -22.59 -13.91
N ILE A 15 12.99 -23.30 -13.31
CA ILE A 15 13.06 -24.74 -13.02
C ILE A 15 11.96 -25.51 -13.77
N LYS A 16 12.15 -26.83 -13.92
CA LYS A 16 11.17 -27.72 -14.54
C LYS A 16 10.11 -28.15 -13.51
N LEU A 17 8.85 -27.97 -13.85
CA LEU A 17 7.66 -28.50 -13.17
C LEU A 17 7.02 -29.62 -14.01
N LEU A 18 6.03 -30.31 -13.45
CA LEU A 18 5.25 -31.32 -14.18
C LEU A 18 4.59 -30.73 -15.45
N GLY A 19 4.10 -29.48 -15.37
CA GLY A 19 3.41 -28.80 -16.46
C GLY A 19 4.30 -28.06 -17.46
N GLY A 20 5.62 -28.04 -17.29
CA GLY A 20 6.51 -27.23 -18.14
C GLY A 20 7.62 -26.54 -17.36
N MET A 21 8.28 -25.56 -17.97
CA MET A 21 9.17 -24.67 -17.23
C MET A 21 8.34 -23.73 -16.37
N ALA A 22 8.78 -23.46 -15.13
CA ALA A 22 8.01 -22.64 -14.19
C ALA A 22 7.61 -21.27 -14.78
N PRO A 23 8.49 -20.49 -15.45
CA PRO A 23 8.07 -19.25 -16.10
C PRO A 23 6.92 -19.43 -17.10
N THR A 24 6.89 -20.54 -17.84
CA THR A 24 5.78 -20.86 -18.76
C THR A 24 4.49 -21.12 -18.00
N CYS A 25 4.54 -21.93 -16.93
CA CYS A 25 3.37 -22.26 -16.13
C CYS A 25 2.76 -21.01 -15.45
N TYR A 26 3.59 -20.15 -14.84
CA TYR A 26 3.10 -18.92 -14.20
C TYR A 26 2.63 -17.89 -15.22
N MET A 27 3.30 -17.75 -16.37
CA MET A 27 2.81 -16.90 -17.45
C MET A 27 1.42 -17.31 -17.93
N GLU A 28 1.15 -18.62 -18.04
CA GLU A 28 -0.18 -19.10 -18.42
C GLU A 28 -1.27 -18.69 -17.41
N GLN A 29 -0.99 -18.77 -16.10
CA GLN A 29 -1.91 -18.31 -15.05
C GLN A 29 -2.20 -16.82 -15.18
N LEU A 30 -1.16 -15.98 -15.32
CA LEU A 30 -1.32 -14.53 -15.52
C LEU A 30 -2.15 -14.21 -16.76
N VAL A 31 -1.96 -14.96 -17.85
CA VAL A 31 -2.74 -14.80 -19.09
C VAL A 31 -4.22 -15.10 -18.86
N TYR A 32 -4.58 -16.11 -18.07
CA TYR A 32 -5.98 -16.38 -17.74
C TYR A 32 -6.59 -15.27 -16.89
N ASP A 33 -5.87 -14.76 -15.89
CA ASP A 33 -6.31 -13.64 -15.06
C ASP A 33 -6.60 -12.39 -15.93
N CYS A 34 -5.65 -12.02 -16.80
CA CYS A 34 -5.81 -10.90 -17.72
C CYS A 34 -6.98 -11.08 -18.70
N ARG A 35 -7.18 -12.30 -19.22
CA ARG A 35 -8.32 -12.59 -20.11
C ARG A 35 -9.66 -12.42 -19.39
N LEU A 36 -9.75 -12.80 -18.12
CA LEU A 36 -10.97 -12.58 -17.31
C LEU A 36 -11.23 -11.08 -17.09
N LEU A 37 -10.19 -10.30 -16.75
CA LEU A 37 -10.30 -8.84 -16.59
C LEU A 37 -10.74 -8.16 -17.90
N ASN A 38 -10.19 -8.58 -19.03
CA ASN A 38 -10.57 -8.09 -20.36
C ASN A 38 -12.01 -8.47 -20.71
N GLN A 39 -12.41 -9.71 -20.43
CA GLN A 39 -13.77 -10.17 -20.68
C GLN A 39 -14.80 -9.38 -19.87
N ALA A 40 -14.50 -9.04 -18.61
CA ALA A 40 -15.37 -8.19 -17.79
C ALA A 40 -15.51 -6.77 -18.38
N THR A 41 -14.44 -6.24 -18.98
CA THR A 41 -14.47 -4.96 -19.71
C THR A 41 -15.35 -5.05 -20.95
N GLU A 42 -15.16 -6.07 -21.80
CA GLU A 42 -15.96 -6.29 -23.01
C GLU A 42 -17.45 -6.52 -22.69
N ALA A 43 -17.74 -7.17 -21.56
CA ALA A 43 -19.10 -7.38 -21.08
C ALA A 43 -19.73 -6.13 -20.45
N GLY A 44 -19.02 -5.00 -20.37
CA GLY A 44 -19.51 -3.76 -19.75
C GLY A 44 -19.63 -3.84 -18.23
N GLN A 45 -18.96 -4.80 -17.59
CA GLN A 45 -19.01 -5.04 -16.14
C GLN A 45 -17.64 -4.95 -15.43
N PRO A 46 -16.68 -4.09 -15.86
CA PRO A 46 -15.35 -4.07 -15.24
C PRO A 46 -15.41 -3.66 -13.76
N ARG A 47 -16.34 -2.76 -13.41
CA ARG A 47 -16.52 -2.30 -12.02
C ARG A 47 -17.05 -3.40 -11.11
N LEU A 48 -17.93 -4.27 -11.60
CA LEU A 48 -18.45 -5.38 -10.79
C LEU A 48 -17.32 -6.33 -10.39
N LEU A 49 -16.49 -6.74 -11.37
CA LEU A 49 -15.35 -7.61 -11.08
C LEU A 49 -14.33 -6.92 -10.16
N ARG A 50 -14.02 -5.64 -10.40
CA ARG A 50 -13.20 -4.84 -9.48
C ARG A 50 -13.76 -4.87 -8.06
N ASP A 51 -15.05 -4.61 -7.89
CA ASP A 51 -15.67 -4.51 -6.58
C ASP A 51 -15.62 -5.85 -5.85
N TRP A 52 -15.76 -6.98 -6.57
CA TRP A 52 -15.53 -8.31 -6.01
C TRP A 52 -14.08 -8.57 -5.61
N LEU A 53 -13.12 -8.16 -6.44
CA LEU A 53 -11.68 -8.26 -6.12
C LEU A 53 -11.28 -7.41 -4.92
N VAL A 54 -11.99 -6.31 -4.65
CA VAL A 54 -11.78 -5.51 -3.43
C VAL A 54 -12.47 -6.18 -2.25
N ALA A 55 -13.73 -6.60 -2.43
CA ALA A 55 -14.54 -7.19 -1.36
C ALA A 55 -14.02 -8.55 -0.87
N SER A 56 -13.26 -9.28 -1.70
CA SER A 56 -12.60 -10.53 -1.30
C SER A 56 -11.61 -10.31 -0.17
N ASP A 57 -10.84 -9.21 -0.20
CA ASP A 57 -9.64 -9.05 0.64
C ASP A 57 -9.73 -7.87 1.61
N ALA A 58 -10.35 -6.75 1.23
CA ALA A 58 -10.27 -5.49 1.96
C ALA A 58 -10.75 -5.58 3.42
N ARG A 59 -11.66 -6.51 3.74
CA ARG A 59 -12.16 -6.68 5.11
C ARG A 59 -11.28 -7.57 5.98
N LEU A 60 -10.37 -8.34 5.39
CA LEU A 60 -9.62 -9.41 6.04
C LEU A 60 -8.28 -8.94 6.60
N ASP A 61 -7.73 -7.84 6.07
CA ASP A 61 -6.39 -7.37 6.38
C ASP A 61 -6.31 -5.82 6.31
N PRO A 62 -5.65 -5.14 7.27
CA PRO A 62 -5.44 -3.69 7.25
C PRO A 62 -4.74 -3.16 6.00
N GLN A 63 -3.78 -3.90 5.44
CA GLN A 63 -3.01 -3.50 4.26
C GLN A 63 -3.87 -3.63 3.01
N ALA A 64 -4.67 -4.68 2.90
CA ALA A 64 -5.67 -4.80 1.83
C ALA A 64 -6.73 -3.69 1.93
N PHE A 65 -7.19 -3.36 3.14
CA PHE A 65 -8.15 -2.28 3.36
C PHE A 65 -7.61 -0.95 2.88
N ILE A 66 -6.40 -0.56 3.29
CA ILE A 66 -5.86 0.76 2.96
C ILE A 66 -5.60 0.92 1.44
N LEU A 67 -5.34 -0.19 0.74
CA LEU A 67 -5.20 -0.25 -0.71
C LEU A 67 -6.52 -0.32 -1.49
N ALA A 68 -7.68 -0.37 -0.81
CA ALA A 68 -8.97 -0.27 -1.48
C ALA A 68 -9.10 1.07 -2.24
N PRO A 69 -9.73 1.11 -3.44
CA PRO A 69 -9.70 2.30 -4.31
C PRO A 69 -10.12 3.60 -3.62
N ASP A 70 -11.18 3.58 -2.81
CA ASP A 70 -11.68 4.78 -2.13
C ASP A 70 -10.68 5.30 -1.08
N ASN A 71 -10.01 4.38 -0.36
CA ASN A 71 -8.99 4.72 0.63
C ASN A 71 -7.73 5.26 -0.06
N VAL A 72 -7.28 4.64 -1.15
CA VAL A 72 -6.15 5.14 -1.96
C VAL A 72 -6.44 6.56 -2.47
N ILE A 73 -7.63 6.81 -3.02
CA ILE A 73 -8.02 8.15 -3.50
C ILE A 73 -8.02 9.16 -2.34
N ALA A 74 -8.52 8.79 -1.15
CA ALA A 74 -8.50 9.67 0.01
C ALA A 74 -7.08 10.01 0.48
N LEU A 75 -6.18 9.01 0.50
CA LEU A 75 -4.77 9.19 0.82
C LEU A 75 -4.07 10.05 -0.24
N SER A 76 -4.29 9.79 -1.52
CA SER A 76 -3.72 10.60 -2.61
C SER A 76 -4.17 12.05 -2.54
N ARG A 77 -5.44 12.33 -2.22
CA ARG A 77 -5.92 13.71 -2.01
C ARG A 77 -5.23 14.41 -0.85
N THR A 78 -4.92 13.67 0.21
CA THR A 78 -4.18 14.18 1.37
C THR A 78 -2.73 14.49 0.97
N LEU A 79 -2.10 13.58 0.24
CA LEU A 79 -0.74 13.74 -0.27
C LEU A 79 -0.59 14.99 -1.14
N VAL A 80 -1.42 15.14 -2.18
CA VAL A 80 -1.32 16.27 -3.12
C VAL A 80 -1.79 17.60 -2.54
N GLY A 81 -2.52 17.56 -1.42
CA GLY A 81 -3.01 18.76 -0.73
C GLY A 81 -2.02 19.36 0.27
N ALA A 82 -0.92 18.64 0.56
CA ALA A 82 0.10 19.10 1.48
C ALA A 82 1.03 20.14 0.85
N PRO A 83 1.63 21.05 1.65
CA PRO A 83 2.46 22.14 1.15
C PRO A 83 3.84 21.71 0.63
N ASP A 84 4.35 20.57 1.11
CA ASP A 84 5.65 20.01 0.80
C ASP A 84 5.66 18.48 1.05
N ASP A 85 6.71 17.80 0.59
CA ASP A 85 6.81 16.34 0.61
C ASP A 85 6.87 15.77 2.05
N TYR A 86 7.52 16.49 2.98
CA TYR A 86 7.61 16.08 4.38
C TYR A 86 6.25 16.15 5.08
N ALA A 87 5.57 17.29 4.94
CA ALA A 87 4.21 17.47 5.44
C ALA A 87 3.24 16.46 4.79
N ALA A 88 3.43 16.14 3.51
CA ALA A 88 2.66 15.11 2.81
C ALA A 88 2.84 13.74 3.47
N GLY A 89 4.07 13.34 3.74
CA GLY A 89 4.39 12.07 4.43
C GLY A 89 3.69 11.96 5.78
N LYS A 90 3.80 13.00 6.62
CA LYS A 90 3.12 13.04 7.93
C LYS A 90 1.60 12.98 7.78
N ALA A 91 1.03 13.81 6.90
CA ALA A 91 -0.41 13.90 6.71
C ALA A 91 -1.02 12.58 6.20
N VAL A 92 -0.35 11.90 5.26
CA VAL A 92 -0.79 10.60 4.73
C VAL A 92 -0.71 9.50 5.80
N ALA A 93 0.34 9.49 6.62
CA ALA A 93 0.47 8.52 7.71
C ALA A 93 -0.67 8.67 8.73
N LEU A 94 -0.96 9.91 9.16
CA LEU A 94 -2.09 10.19 10.05
C LEU A 94 -3.44 9.85 9.41
N LYS A 95 -3.60 10.17 8.11
CA LYS A 95 -4.84 9.83 7.38
C LYS A 95 -5.04 8.32 7.29
N ALA A 96 -3.97 7.54 7.11
CA ALA A 96 -4.06 6.09 7.10
C ALA A 96 -4.52 5.53 8.46
N VAL A 97 -3.98 6.06 9.56
CA VAL A 97 -4.45 5.72 10.92
C VAL A 97 -5.93 6.05 11.11
N GLU A 98 -6.36 7.25 10.71
CA GLU A 98 -7.76 7.69 10.77
C GLU A 98 -8.70 6.73 10.01
N LEU A 99 -8.33 6.36 8.78
CA LEU A 99 -9.11 5.45 7.93
C LEU A 99 -9.20 4.05 8.54
N LEU A 100 -8.10 3.53 9.10
CA LEU A 100 -8.07 2.21 9.74
C LEU A 100 -8.90 2.17 11.01
N ARG A 101 -8.82 3.19 11.87
CA ARG A 101 -9.67 3.30 13.07
C ARG A 101 -11.15 3.36 12.70
N SER A 102 -11.50 4.28 11.79
CA SER A 102 -12.88 4.43 11.31
C SER A 102 -13.40 3.18 10.59
N GLY A 103 -12.52 2.46 9.89
CA GLY A 103 -12.81 1.19 9.24
C GLY A 103 -13.10 0.08 10.26
N ARG A 104 -12.28 -0.02 11.30
CA ARG A 104 -12.41 -0.98 12.40
C ARG A 104 -13.70 -0.74 13.19
N GLU A 105 -13.95 0.50 13.60
CA GLU A 105 -15.15 0.89 14.35
C GLU A 105 -16.45 0.60 13.57
N ALA A 106 -16.42 0.82 12.26
CA ALA A 106 -17.53 0.53 11.38
C ALA A 106 -17.63 -0.96 10.97
N GLY A 107 -16.75 -1.83 11.45
CA GLY A 107 -16.71 -3.26 11.09
C GLY A 107 -16.35 -3.54 9.62
N ARG A 108 -15.75 -2.56 8.92
CA ARG A 108 -15.36 -2.66 7.50
C ARG A 108 -14.04 -3.38 7.30
N VAL A 109 -13.17 -3.38 8.31
CA VAL A 109 -11.90 -4.14 8.32
C VAL A 109 -11.71 -4.79 9.68
N LYS A 110 -11.20 -6.02 9.66
CA LYS A 110 -10.78 -6.71 10.88
C LYS A 110 -9.38 -6.22 11.28
N ILE A 111 -9.28 -5.64 12.46
CA ILE A 111 -8.01 -5.30 13.12
C ILE A 111 -8.07 -5.88 14.52
N GLU A 112 -7.15 -6.80 14.82
CA GLU A 112 -7.12 -7.46 16.13
C GLU A 112 -6.83 -6.44 17.23
N GLU A 113 -7.34 -6.66 18.45
CA GLU A 113 -7.12 -5.73 19.56
C GLU A 113 -5.63 -5.51 19.85
N LYS A 114 -4.83 -6.58 19.71
CA LYS A 114 -3.37 -6.53 19.85
C LYS A 114 -2.68 -5.63 18.81
N GLU A 115 -3.33 -5.39 17.67
CA GLU A 115 -2.81 -4.54 16.59
C GLU A 115 -3.29 -3.10 16.72
N ALA A 116 -4.45 -2.88 17.35
CA ALA A 116 -5.04 -1.56 17.51
C ALA A 116 -4.12 -0.58 18.25
N GLY A 117 -3.40 -1.05 19.29
CA GLY A 117 -2.44 -0.22 20.03
C GLY A 117 -1.26 0.28 19.20
N PHE A 118 -0.92 -0.40 18.08
CA PHE A 118 0.11 0.12 17.17
C PHE A 118 -0.38 1.34 16.39
N LEU A 119 -1.69 1.47 16.15
CA LEU A 119 -2.24 2.67 15.51
C LEU A 119 -2.04 3.91 16.40
N ASP A 120 -2.20 3.76 17.72
CA ASP A 120 -1.93 4.82 18.69
C ASP A 120 -0.43 5.16 18.73
N ALA A 121 0.44 4.15 18.71
CA ALA A 121 1.89 4.35 18.70
C ALA A 121 2.36 5.07 17.41
N ILE A 122 1.79 4.72 16.26
CA ILE A 122 2.10 5.37 14.97
C ILE A 122 1.65 6.82 14.99
N GLU A 123 0.41 7.09 15.42
CA GLU A 123 -0.11 8.47 15.52
C GLU A 123 0.78 9.32 16.43
N ALA A 124 1.05 8.85 17.65
CA ALA A 124 1.90 9.56 18.60
C ALA A 124 3.32 9.80 18.05
N ALA A 125 3.91 8.81 17.37
CA ALA A 125 5.22 8.97 16.74
C ALA A 125 5.20 10.05 15.66
N VAL A 126 4.23 10.04 14.76
CA VAL A 126 4.12 11.02 13.66
C VAL A 126 3.82 12.42 14.19
N GLU A 127 2.95 12.55 15.19
CA GLU A 127 2.64 13.82 15.85
C GLU A 127 3.84 14.41 16.60
N SER A 128 4.71 13.55 17.16
CA SER A 128 5.92 13.99 17.86
C SER A 128 7.02 14.51 16.94
N MET A 129 6.97 14.20 15.64
CA MET A 129 7.97 14.65 14.67
C MET A 129 7.95 16.18 14.53
N PRO A 130 9.10 16.83 14.28
CA PRO A 130 9.19 18.27 14.05
C PRO A 130 8.23 18.80 12.99
N ALA A 131 7.87 20.08 13.07
CA ALA A 131 7.07 20.74 12.04
C ALA A 131 7.90 21.10 10.81
N GLU A 132 9.19 21.38 10.99
CA GLU A 132 10.13 21.78 9.94
C GLU A 132 10.93 20.57 9.46
N GLU A 133 10.93 20.31 8.15
CA GLU A 133 11.67 19.19 7.53
C GLU A 133 13.16 19.20 7.88
N GLY A 134 13.81 20.36 7.84
CA GLY A 134 15.24 20.48 8.14
C GLY A 134 15.61 19.99 9.54
N ARG A 135 14.76 20.26 10.55
CA ARG A 135 14.99 19.76 11.91
C ARG A 135 14.83 18.25 11.99
N PHE A 136 13.84 17.70 11.31
CA PHE A 136 13.66 16.25 11.23
C PHE A 136 14.87 15.58 10.58
N ILE A 137 15.40 16.15 9.49
CA ILE A 137 16.62 15.65 8.84
C ILE A 137 17.81 15.69 9.82
N GLU A 138 18.02 16.80 10.53
CA GLU A 138 19.10 16.91 11.52
C GLU A 138 19.00 15.86 12.63
N GLU A 139 17.79 15.65 13.17
CA GLU A 139 17.51 14.61 14.18
C GLU A 139 17.82 13.21 13.64
N MET A 140 17.35 12.89 12.42
CA MET A 140 17.58 11.57 11.80
C MET A 140 19.05 11.31 11.45
N ILE A 141 19.80 12.34 11.01
CA ILE A 141 21.25 12.22 10.78
C ILE A 141 21.98 11.88 12.08
N ALA A 142 21.58 12.51 13.19
CA ALA A 142 22.21 12.27 14.49
C ALA A 142 21.95 10.84 15.01
N GLU A 143 20.81 10.25 14.67
CA GLU A 143 20.47 8.86 15.05
C GLU A 143 21.04 7.81 14.07
N ALA A 144 21.23 8.16 12.80
CA ALA A 144 21.65 7.22 11.76
C ALA A 144 23.14 6.83 11.92
N PRO A 145 23.48 5.52 12.02
CA PRO A 145 24.87 5.09 12.15
C PRO A 145 25.70 5.47 10.92
N ALA A 146 26.68 6.36 11.09
CA ALA A 146 27.45 6.97 9.99
C ALA A 146 28.18 5.96 9.10
N GLU A 147 28.45 4.75 9.59
CA GLU A 147 29.07 3.66 8.84
C GLU A 147 28.12 2.88 7.93
N LYS A 148 26.80 3.07 8.07
CA LYS A 148 25.77 2.32 7.35
C LYS A 148 25.17 3.07 6.16
N TRP A 149 25.50 4.34 5.99
CA TRP A 149 24.96 5.16 4.90
C TRP A 149 25.91 6.28 4.49
N LEU A 150 25.66 6.88 3.32
CA LEU A 150 26.49 7.92 2.73
C LEU A 150 25.65 9.19 2.50
N PRO A 151 25.75 10.23 3.37
CA PRO A 151 24.94 11.46 3.26
C PRO A 151 24.95 12.11 1.88
N ARG A 152 26.13 12.13 1.24
CA ARG A 152 26.32 12.67 -0.10
C ARG A 152 25.44 12.05 -1.20
N GLU A 153 24.94 10.82 -1.02
CA GLU A 153 24.04 10.17 -1.97
C GLU A 153 22.61 10.73 -1.92
N TYR A 154 22.30 11.48 -0.86
CA TYR A 154 21.01 12.12 -0.60
C TYR A 154 21.09 13.65 -0.70
N GLY A 155 22.23 14.20 -1.15
CA GLY A 155 22.44 15.65 -1.24
C GLY A 155 22.68 16.35 0.10
N LEU A 156 23.08 15.59 1.13
CA LEU A 156 23.38 16.05 2.49
C LEU A 156 24.89 16.11 2.77
#